data_AF-A0A7C4L5T7-F1
#
_entry.id   AF-A0A7C4L5T7-F1
#
_cell.length_a   1.000
_cell.length_b   1.000
_cell.length_c   1.000
_cell.angle_alpha   90.00
_cell.angle_beta   90.00
_cell.angle_gamma   90.00
#
_symmetry.space_group_name_H-M   'P 1'
#
loop_
_entity.id
_entity.type
_entity.pdbx_description
1 polymer ?
#
loop_
_entity_poly.entity_id
_entity_poly.type
_entity_poly.pdbx_seq_one_letter_code
_entity_poly.pdbx_strand_id
1 'polypeptide(L)'
;MKKLKGTYTIWVGDSIVKDKKVLIYTKKENKIYIKYEPAANDTNNYIHTKIYYKVKGKKDEMSSPVTGAYWWTVKTKEKRSIKLDSLPEGNYRICIRENMDNASKIDTITFYLKTNICEIYEVKDISWLGQLSAEIKGRKCHWCSTWSECCDGGTPCDTCPKDKKSKCCYETCKDSTLKTACDSCNNKKICDKSKCKTNNCCYEACLAMIEKLGLTTERSLAIEIAKLTNEKSWQHQSDLQVDRQKFDEGVSYIDGSLKSGKPVIIGVHYEKRKTKVGNINSATFHYMVVMGKVCKNGEEYYRFYDPGRGNVNDGADALNLLKIDRIRGMIYGYYFDSLYTITEIRKSK
;
A
#
# COMPACT_ATOMS: atom_id res chain seq x y z
N MET A 1 13.99 22.88 -7.85
CA MET A 1 14.22 22.71 -9.31
C MET A 1 13.36 23.70 -10.06
N LYS A 2 13.94 24.47 -10.98
CA LYS A 2 13.23 25.26 -12.00
C LYS A 2 14.04 25.17 -13.29
N LYS A 3 13.50 24.47 -14.30
CA LYS A 3 14.08 24.47 -15.66
C LYS A 3 13.79 25.77 -16.42
N LEU A 4 12.90 26.59 -15.86
CA LEU A 4 12.44 27.87 -16.39
C LEU A 4 13.07 29.00 -15.57
N LYS A 5 13.35 30.13 -16.21
CA LYS A 5 14.00 31.28 -15.56
C LYS A 5 13.05 31.95 -14.55
N GLY A 6 11.76 32.06 -14.86
CA GLY A 6 10.76 32.69 -13.98
C GLY A 6 10.12 31.81 -12.90
N THR A 7 9.20 32.39 -12.13
CA THR A 7 8.33 31.73 -11.15
C THR A 7 6.94 31.50 -11.70
N TYR A 8 6.43 30.29 -11.54
CA TYR A 8 5.02 30.03 -11.73
C TYR A 8 4.43 29.47 -10.43
N THR A 9 3.18 29.80 -10.18
CA THR A 9 2.43 29.29 -9.05
C THR A 9 1.15 28.68 -9.57
N ILE A 10 0.83 27.49 -9.05
CA ILE A 10 -0.39 26.77 -9.37
C ILE A 10 -1.23 26.72 -8.10
N TRP A 11 -2.50 27.08 -8.22
CA TRP A 11 -3.49 26.88 -7.18
C TRP A 11 -4.54 25.90 -7.65
N VAL A 12 -5.10 25.14 -6.72
CA VAL A 12 -6.31 24.34 -6.94
C VAL A 12 -7.27 24.67 -5.80
N GLY A 13 -8.35 25.38 -6.11
CA GLY A 13 -9.11 26.12 -5.10
C GLY A 13 -8.20 27.11 -4.37
N ASP A 14 -8.21 27.07 -3.04
CA ASP A 14 -7.39 27.95 -2.18
C ASP A 14 -5.99 27.37 -1.87
N SER A 15 -5.70 26.15 -2.34
CA SER A 15 -4.44 25.46 -2.04
C SER A 15 -3.36 25.75 -3.08
N ILE A 16 -2.18 26.19 -2.63
CA ILE A 16 -0.99 26.33 -3.48
C ILE A 16 -0.34 24.96 -3.68
N VAL A 17 -0.11 24.56 -4.93
CA VAL A 17 0.63 23.35 -5.29
C VAL A 17 2.13 23.65 -5.20
N LYS A 18 2.72 23.37 -4.03
CA LYS A 18 4.15 23.63 -3.75
C LYS A 18 5.07 22.52 -4.25
N ASP A 19 4.58 21.28 -4.32
CA ASP A 19 5.35 20.10 -4.68
C ASP A 19 4.87 19.46 -5.99
N LYS A 20 5.76 18.67 -6.64
CA LYS A 20 5.45 17.96 -7.88
C LYS A 20 4.46 16.80 -7.72
N LYS A 21 4.03 16.49 -6.49
CA LYS A 21 3.11 15.41 -6.16
C LYS A 21 2.24 15.79 -4.96
N VAL A 22 0.99 16.16 -5.21
CA VAL A 22 0.06 16.60 -4.15
C VAL A 22 -1.29 15.90 -4.32
N LEU A 23 -1.87 15.38 -3.25
CA LEU A 23 -3.29 15.02 -3.19
C LEU A 23 -4.09 16.27 -2.84
N ILE A 24 -5.10 16.60 -3.65
CA ILE A 24 -5.88 17.83 -3.47
C ILE A 24 -7.34 17.49 -3.31
N TYR A 25 -7.88 17.86 -2.15
CA TYR A 25 -9.31 17.89 -1.87
C TYR A 25 -9.89 19.22 -2.30
N THR A 26 -10.91 19.16 -3.14
CA THR A 26 -11.49 20.36 -3.69
C THR A 26 -13.00 20.21 -3.83
N LYS A 27 -13.72 21.32 -3.71
CA LYS A 27 -15.12 21.36 -4.10
C LYS A 27 -15.22 21.49 -5.63
N LYS A 28 -16.36 21.11 -6.21
CA LYS A 28 -16.52 21.10 -7.67
C LYS A 28 -16.41 22.52 -8.26
N GLU A 29 -16.93 23.52 -7.55
CA GLU A 29 -16.92 24.93 -7.95
C GLU A 29 -15.52 25.58 -7.96
N ASN A 30 -14.53 24.92 -7.36
CA ASN A 30 -13.15 25.41 -7.35
C ASN A 30 -12.55 25.39 -8.75
N LYS A 31 -11.41 26.06 -8.90
CA LYS A 31 -10.68 26.16 -10.16
C LYS A 31 -9.21 25.82 -9.98
N ILE A 32 -8.58 25.35 -11.05
CA ILE A 32 -7.13 25.35 -11.18
C ILE A 32 -6.74 26.75 -11.65
N TYR A 33 -5.84 27.44 -10.96
CA TYR A 33 -5.25 28.71 -11.39
C TYR A 33 -3.78 28.55 -11.69
N ILE A 34 -3.31 29.20 -12.75
CA ILE A 34 -1.88 29.29 -13.06
C ILE A 34 -1.51 30.77 -13.23
N LYS A 35 -0.47 31.20 -12.53
CA LYS A 35 0.13 32.54 -12.63
C LYS A 35 1.62 32.41 -12.94
N TYR A 36 2.13 33.30 -13.78
CA TYR A 36 3.55 33.42 -14.09
C TYR A 36 4.09 34.79 -13.72
N GLU A 37 5.26 34.79 -13.11
CA GLU A 37 6.06 35.93 -12.69
C GLU A 37 7.47 35.73 -13.25
N PRO A 38 7.93 36.56 -14.19
CA PRO A 38 9.24 36.39 -14.80
C PRO A 38 10.35 36.67 -13.78
N ALA A 39 11.54 36.10 -13.98
CA ALA A 39 12.69 36.47 -13.16
C ALA A 39 13.14 37.90 -13.46
N ALA A 40 13.88 38.51 -12.53
CA ALA A 40 14.55 39.77 -12.80
C ALA A 40 15.41 39.63 -14.05
N ASN A 41 15.21 40.52 -15.03
CA ASN A 41 15.87 40.54 -16.34
C ASN A 41 15.47 39.40 -17.31
N ASP A 42 14.41 38.64 -17.04
CA ASP A 42 13.82 37.73 -18.02
C ASP A 42 12.93 38.52 -18.98
N THR A 43 13.22 38.43 -20.28
CA THR A 43 12.45 39.09 -21.34
C THR A 43 11.17 38.32 -21.69
N ASN A 44 11.00 37.09 -21.19
CA ASN A 44 9.79 36.32 -21.38
C ASN A 44 8.60 36.99 -20.68
N ASN A 45 7.57 37.31 -21.46
CA ASN A 45 6.32 37.89 -20.97
C ASN A 45 5.16 36.87 -20.95
N TYR A 46 5.44 35.59 -21.17
CA TYR A 46 4.46 34.51 -21.05
C TYR A 46 5.13 33.15 -20.80
N ILE A 47 4.29 32.19 -20.40
CA ILE A 47 4.58 30.76 -20.47
C ILE A 47 3.47 30.05 -21.25
N HIS A 48 3.79 28.88 -21.78
CA HIS A 48 2.84 27.94 -22.35
C HIS A 48 2.54 26.83 -21.35
N THR A 49 1.26 26.55 -21.16
CA THR A 49 0.78 25.52 -20.25
C THR A 49 -0.12 24.54 -20.96
N LYS A 50 -0.07 23.28 -20.54
CA LYS A 50 -0.96 22.23 -21.04
C LYS A 50 -1.28 21.27 -19.92
N ILE A 51 -2.57 21.03 -19.72
CA ILE A 51 -3.06 20.18 -18.63
C ILE A 51 -3.57 18.89 -19.22
N TYR A 52 -3.10 17.80 -18.66
CA TYR A 52 -3.46 16.45 -19.06
C TYR A 52 -4.10 15.74 -17.89
N TYR A 53 -5.10 14.93 -18.21
CA TYR A 53 -5.71 14.00 -17.29
C TYR A 53 -5.20 12.60 -17.62
N LYS A 54 -4.89 11.81 -16.60
CA LYS A 54 -4.62 10.38 -16.78
C LYS A 54 -5.84 9.61 -16.31
N VAL A 55 -6.53 9.00 -17.26
CA VAL A 55 -7.71 8.17 -17.01
C VAL A 55 -7.34 7.05 -16.05
N LYS A 56 -8.21 6.81 -15.05
CA LYS A 56 -8.09 5.71 -14.09
C LYS A 56 -7.90 4.38 -14.83
N GLY A 57 -6.96 3.55 -14.39
CA GLY A 57 -6.71 2.22 -14.98
C GLY A 57 -5.88 2.14 -16.27
N LYS A 58 -5.48 3.24 -16.93
CA LYS A 58 -4.59 3.16 -18.12
C LYS A 58 -3.13 3.39 -17.75
N LYS A 59 -2.25 2.45 -18.17
CA LYS A 59 -0.84 2.41 -17.73
C LYS A 59 -0.03 3.61 -18.22
N ASP A 60 -0.23 4.05 -19.47
CA ASP A 60 0.62 5.09 -20.08
C ASP A 60 -0.09 6.08 -21.02
N GLU A 61 -1.41 5.96 -21.21
CA GLU A 61 -2.17 6.91 -22.03
C GLU A 61 -2.52 8.16 -21.21
N MET A 62 -1.82 9.26 -21.47
CA MET A 62 -2.34 10.58 -21.15
C MET A 62 -3.56 10.83 -22.04
N SER A 63 -4.69 11.22 -21.44
CA SER A 63 -5.87 11.59 -22.21
C SER A 63 -5.56 12.74 -23.15
N SER A 64 -6.47 12.99 -24.10
CA SER A 64 -6.53 14.28 -24.77
C SER A 64 -6.43 15.41 -23.72
N PRO A 65 -5.66 16.47 -23.99
CA PRO A 65 -5.41 17.52 -23.02
C PRO A 65 -6.73 18.19 -22.63
N VAL A 66 -6.90 18.43 -21.34
CA VAL A 66 -8.07 19.10 -20.76
C VAL A 66 -8.20 20.53 -21.28
N THR A 67 -7.07 21.15 -21.64
CA THR A 67 -6.99 22.48 -22.24
C THR A 67 -7.30 22.51 -23.74
N GLY A 68 -7.64 21.37 -24.36
CA GLY A 68 -7.82 21.21 -25.80
C GLY A 68 -6.50 20.94 -26.54
N ALA A 69 -6.55 20.96 -27.89
CA ALA A 69 -5.40 20.61 -28.73
C ALA A 69 -4.18 21.55 -28.54
N TYR A 70 -4.44 22.83 -28.24
CA TYR A 70 -3.43 23.88 -28.20
C TYR A 70 -2.88 24.13 -26.80
N TRP A 71 -1.65 24.66 -26.75
CA TRP A 71 -1.03 25.13 -25.51
C TRP A 71 -1.65 26.47 -25.11
N TRP A 72 -1.98 26.62 -23.83
CA TRP A 72 -2.47 27.87 -23.29
C TRP A 72 -1.33 28.83 -23.02
N THR A 73 -1.39 30.01 -23.61
CA THR A 73 -0.49 31.13 -23.28
C THR A 73 -0.99 31.82 -22.01
N VAL A 74 -0.15 31.82 -20.97
CA VAL A 74 -0.35 32.53 -19.71
C VAL A 74 0.62 33.71 -19.70
N LYS A 75 0.12 34.93 -19.92
CA LYS A 75 0.97 36.13 -19.89
C LYS A 75 1.32 36.51 -18.46
N THR A 76 2.37 37.32 -18.32
CA THR A 76 2.74 37.90 -17.02
C THR A 76 1.58 38.73 -16.47
N LYS A 77 1.37 38.66 -15.14
CA LYS A 77 0.27 39.33 -14.42
C LYS A 77 -1.15 38.81 -14.72
N GLU A 78 -1.32 37.89 -15.68
CA GLU A 78 -2.60 37.22 -15.93
C GLU A 78 -2.74 35.95 -15.07
N LYS A 79 -4.00 35.60 -14.77
CA LYS A 79 -4.37 34.29 -14.21
C LYS A 79 -5.24 33.57 -15.23
N ARG A 80 -4.80 32.39 -15.67
CA ARG A 80 -5.65 31.45 -16.42
C ARG A 80 -6.28 30.46 -15.46
N SER A 81 -7.51 30.02 -15.74
CA SER A 81 -8.18 29.05 -14.88
C SER A 81 -9.01 28.01 -15.62
N ILE A 82 -9.18 26.84 -14.99
CA ILE A 82 -10.07 25.76 -15.42
C ILE A 82 -11.03 25.44 -14.28
N LYS A 83 -12.34 25.39 -14.56
CA LYS A 83 -13.34 24.94 -13.59
C LYS A 83 -13.21 23.43 -13.33
N LEU A 84 -13.25 23.03 -12.07
CA LEU A 84 -13.13 21.63 -11.67
C LEU A 84 -14.43 20.85 -11.86
N ASP A 85 -15.58 21.52 -11.95
CA ASP A 85 -16.90 20.91 -12.17
C ASP A 85 -16.95 19.91 -13.33
N SER A 86 -16.18 20.20 -14.38
CA SER A 86 -16.10 19.39 -15.61
C SER A 86 -14.99 18.33 -15.59
N LEU A 87 -14.20 18.28 -14.51
CA LEU A 87 -13.00 17.47 -14.44
C LEU A 87 -13.23 16.19 -13.61
N PRO A 88 -12.93 15.00 -14.14
CA PRO A 88 -13.04 13.76 -13.39
C PRO A 88 -12.02 13.66 -12.25
N GLU A 89 -12.32 12.87 -11.22
CA GLU A 89 -11.31 12.47 -10.23
C GLU A 89 -10.18 11.68 -10.90
N GLY A 90 -8.93 11.95 -10.50
CA GLY A 90 -7.77 11.21 -10.99
C GLY A 90 -6.47 12.01 -11.00
N ASN A 91 -5.47 11.50 -11.72
CA ASN A 91 -4.17 12.15 -11.81
C ASN A 91 -4.16 13.21 -12.89
N TYR A 92 -3.61 14.36 -12.55
CA TYR A 92 -3.42 15.48 -13.46
C TYR A 92 -1.94 15.78 -13.60
N ARG A 93 -1.55 16.15 -14.81
CA ARG A 93 -0.21 16.62 -15.13
C ARG A 93 -0.30 17.99 -15.79
N ILE A 94 0.35 18.98 -15.20
CA ILE A 94 0.50 20.31 -15.80
C ILE A 94 1.92 20.40 -16.34
N CYS A 95 2.03 20.51 -17.66
CA CYS A 95 3.27 20.76 -18.36
C CYS A 95 3.41 22.26 -18.62
N ILE A 96 4.59 22.82 -18.35
CA ILE A 96 4.87 24.24 -18.47
C ILE A 96 6.17 24.43 -19.26
N ARG A 97 6.18 25.36 -20.22
CA ARG A 97 7.37 25.73 -21.00
C ARG A 97 7.39 27.21 -21.38
N GLU A 98 8.58 27.76 -21.59
CA GLU A 98 8.76 29.13 -22.11
C GLU A 98 8.64 29.17 -23.64
N ASN A 99 9.21 28.20 -24.35
CA ASN A 99 9.27 28.17 -25.81
C ASN A 99 8.62 26.87 -26.36
N MET A 100 7.90 26.99 -27.48
CA MET A 100 7.26 25.90 -28.20
C MET A 100 8.26 24.92 -28.86
N ASP A 101 9.48 25.38 -29.16
CA ASP A 101 10.46 24.67 -29.98
C ASP A 101 11.43 23.80 -29.17
N ASN A 102 11.48 23.97 -27.84
CA ASN A 102 12.44 23.28 -27.00
C ASN A 102 11.76 22.38 -25.94
N ALA A 103 11.53 21.11 -26.31
CA ALA A 103 10.93 20.11 -25.44
C ALA A 103 11.77 19.80 -24.18
N SER A 104 13.09 20.05 -24.17
CA SER A 104 13.96 19.77 -23.02
C SER A 104 13.71 20.69 -21.82
N LYS A 105 13.09 21.86 -22.06
CA LYS A 105 12.73 22.88 -21.05
C LYS A 105 11.27 22.80 -20.62
N ILE A 106 10.68 21.61 -20.59
CA ILE A 106 9.35 21.41 -19.99
C ILE A 106 9.52 21.12 -18.50
N ASP A 107 8.88 21.94 -17.67
CA ASP A 107 8.64 21.61 -16.28
C ASP A 107 7.29 20.91 -16.13
N THR A 108 7.18 20.08 -15.10
CA THR A 108 6.01 19.21 -14.92
C THR A 108 5.63 19.15 -13.46
N ILE A 109 4.36 19.46 -13.20
CA ILE A 109 3.69 19.29 -11.92
C ILE A 109 2.67 18.17 -12.05
N THR A 110 2.63 17.26 -11.08
CA THR A 110 1.63 16.21 -11.01
C THR A 110 0.84 16.34 -9.70
N PHE A 111 -0.47 16.14 -9.76
CA PHE A 111 -1.30 16.08 -8.56
C PHE A 111 -2.44 15.09 -8.79
N TYR A 112 -3.06 14.65 -7.70
CA TYR A 112 -4.29 13.88 -7.75
C TYR A 112 -5.45 14.77 -7.30
N LEU A 113 -6.47 14.89 -8.16
CA LEU A 113 -7.68 15.64 -7.87
C LEU A 113 -8.71 14.70 -7.23
N LYS A 114 -9.15 15.00 -6.02
CA LYS A 114 -10.22 14.30 -5.33
C LYS A 114 -11.38 15.26 -5.06
N THR A 115 -12.58 14.88 -5.52
CA THR A 115 -13.76 15.77 -5.52
C THR A 115 -14.68 15.57 -4.32
N ASN A 116 -14.50 14.47 -3.59
CA ASN A 116 -15.19 14.19 -2.34
C ASN A 116 -14.30 14.52 -1.15
N ILE A 117 -14.89 14.95 -0.05
CA ILE A 117 -14.18 15.15 1.22
C ILE A 117 -13.52 13.84 1.68
N CYS A 118 -12.44 13.97 2.45
CA CYS A 118 -11.74 12.81 2.98
C CYS A 118 -12.64 12.06 3.97
N GLU A 119 -12.87 10.79 3.70
CA GLU A 119 -13.76 9.96 4.53
C GLU A 119 -12.93 9.17 5.57
N ILE A 120 -13.45 9.08 6.79
CA ILE A 120 -12.81 8.39 7.92
C ILE A 120 -13.62 7.14 8.25
N TYR A 121 -12.93 6.02 8.43
CA TYR A 121 -13.53 4.73 8.78
C TYR A 121 -12.81 4.10 9.95
N GLU A 122 -13.55 3.40 10.78
CA GLU A 122 -12.99 2.50 11.77
C GLU A 122 -13.89 1.29 11.91
N VAL A 123 -13.29 0.11 11.80
CA VAL A 123 -13.96 -1.15 12.10
C VAL A 123 -14.04 -1.27 13.61
N LYS A 124 -15.26 -1.44 14.12
CA LYS A 124 -15.53 -1.67 15.55
C LYS A 124 -15.66 -3.16 15.84
N ASP A 125 -15.63 -3.50 17.13
CA ASP A 125 -16.03 -4.82 17.64
C ASP A 125 -15.19 -5.99 17.13
N ILE A 126 -13.91 -5.76 16.85
CA ILE A 126 -12.96 -6.81 16.49
C ILE A 126 -12.01 -7.11 17.66
N SER A 127 -11.91 -8.39 17.99
CA SER A 127 -10.91 -8.87 18.96
C SER A 127 -9.58 -9.08 18.27
N TRP A 128 -8.64 -8.15 18.50
CA TRP A 128 -7.28 -8.22 17.96
C TRP A 128 -6.47 -9.35 18.60
N LEU A 129 -5.78 -10.13 17.77
CA LEU A 129 -5.00 -11.30 18.16
C LEU A 129 -3.55 -11.16 17.71
N GLY A 130 -2.61 -11.55 18.57
CA GLY A 130 -1.21 -11.73 18.16
C GLY A 130 -1.00 -13.09 17.49
N GLN A 131 0.03 -13.22 16.66
CA GLN A 131 0.38 -14.48 16.00
C GLN A 131 0.80 -15.60 16.98
N LEU A 132 1.08 -15.25 18.23
CA LEU A 132 1.39 -16.19 19.33
C LEU A 132 0.15 -16.53 20.18
N SER A 133 -1.04 -16.02 19.84
CA SER A 133 -2.25 -16.29 20.64
C SER A 133 -2.70 -17.74 20.50
N ALA A 134 -3.34 -18.27 21.55
CA ALA A 134 -3.75 -19.67 21.61
C ALA A 134 -4.78 -20.04 20.53
N GLU A 135 -5.57 -19.07 20.05
CA GLU A 135 -6.53 -19.22 18.96
C GLU A 135 -5.88 -19.56 17.60
N ILE A 136 -4.57 -19.33 17.48
CA ILE A 136 -3.80 -19.65 16.27
C ILE A 136 -3.21 -21.07 16.34
N LYS A 137 -3.20 -21.69 17.52
CA LYS A 137 -2.72 -23.06 17.73
C LYS A 137 -3.56 -24.04 16.89
N GLY A 138 -2.88 -24.90 16.14
CA GLY A 138 -3.53 -25.89 15.26
C GLY A 138 -4.00 -25.36 13.90
N ARG A 139 -3.78 -24.07 13.62
CA ARG A 139 -3.95 -23.52 12.26
C ARG A 139 -2.76 -23.92 11.37
N LYS A 140 -2.90 -23.67 10.06
CA LYS A 140 -1.90 -24.00 9.02
C LYS A 140 -0.67 -23.09 9.07
N CYS A 141 0.03 -23.07 10.21
CA CYS A 141 1.26 -22.32 10.42
C CYS A 141 2.17 -22.95 11.50
N HIS A 142 3.43 -22.52 11.53
CA HIS A 142 4.39 -22.91 12.57
C HIS A 142 4.20 -22.05 13.83
N TRP A 143 3.17 -22.37 14.62
CA TRP A 143 2.79 -21.58 15.78
C TRP A 143 3.78 -21.70 16.94
N CYS A 144 3.94 -20.62 17.71
CA CYS A 144 4.78 -20.59 18.89
C CYS A 144 4.04 -19.95 20.07
N SER A 145 4.21 -20.50 21.28
CA SER A 145 3.65 -19.93 22.51
C SER A 145 4.44 -18.71 22.97
N THR A 146 5.73 -18.68 22.65
CA THR A 146 6.61 -17.52 22.79
C THR A 146 7.47 -17.38 21.55
N TRP A 147 8.17 -16.26 21.39
CA TRP A 147 9.15 -16.06 20.30
C TRP A 147 10.28 -17.09 20.26
N SER A 148 10.45 -17.90 21.32
CA SER A 148 11.54 -18.86 21.45
C SER A 148 11.08 -20.31 21.64
N GLU A 149 9.77 -20.55 21.72
CA GLU A 149 9.15 -21.84 22.05
C GLU A 149 8.07 -22.15 21.01
N CYS A 150 8.47 -22.80 19.93
CA CYS A 150 7.59 -23.14 18.82
C CYS A 150 7.16 -24.60 18.89
N CYS A 151 5.86 -24.86 18.80
CA CYS A 151 5.31 -26.20 18.65
C CYS A 151 4.60 -26.20 17.30
N ASP A 152 5.17 -26.88 16.30
CA ASP A 152 4.76 -26.97 14.89
C ASP A 152 3.26 -27.30 14.64
N GLY A 153 2.33 -26.47 15.10
CA GLY A 153 0.88 -26.69 14.97
C GLY A 153 0.31 -27.88 15.75
N GLY A 154 1.14 -28.81 16.24
CA GLY A 154 0.71 -30.01 16.95
C GLY A 154 0.34 -29.77 18.42
N THR A 155 -0.55 -30.63 18.95
CA THR A 155 -0.54 -30.95 20.39
C THR A 155 0.89 -31.40 20.75
N PRO A 156 1.51 -30.92 21.85
CA PRO A 156 2.75 -31.51 22.34
C PRO A 156 2.56 -33.03 22.38
N CYS A 157 3.51 -33.78 21.81
CA CYS A 157 3.48 -35.24 21.92
C CYS A 157 3.35 -35.57 23.42
N ASP A 158 2.56 -36.59 23.78
CA ASP A 158 2.47 -37.07 25.18
C ASP A 158 3.85 -37.47 25.74
N THR A 159 4.86 -37.55 24.87
CA THR A 159 6.27 -37.81 25.13
C THR A 159 7.19 -36.62 24.83
N CYS A 160 6.77 -35.36 25.00
CA CYS A 160 7.75 -34.27 25.11
C CYS A 160 8.67 -34.60 26.31
N PRO A 161 10.00 -34.64 26.15
CA PRO A 161 10.89 -34.96 27.27
C PRO A 161 10.66 -33.98 28.41
N LYS A 162 10.58 -34.48 29.65
CA LYS A 162 10.43 -33.65 30.87
C LYS A 162 11.61 -32.69 31.10
N ASP A 163 12.66 -32.76 30.28
CA ASP A 163 13.81 -31.88 30.38
C ASP A 163 13.51 -30.51 29.77
N LYS A 164 13.48 -29.48 30.63
CA LYS A 164 13.28 -28.09 30.25
C LYS A 164 14.35 -27.54 29.29
N LYS A 165 15.47 -28.25 29.09
CA LYS A 165 16.51 -27.88 28.11
C LYS A 165 16.29 -28.44 26.71
N SER A 166 15.54 -29.53 26.55
CA SER A 166 15.23 -30.10 25.24
C SER A 166 13.90 -29.53 24.74
N LYS A 167 13.97 -28.39 24.04
CA LYS A 167 12.81 -27.86 23.32
C LYS A 167 12.32 -28.92 22.33
N CYS A 168 11.02 -29.23 22.33
CA CYS A 168 10.44 -30.31 21.52
C CYS A 168 10.69 -30.15 19.99
N CYS A 169 11.24 -29.02 19.55
CA CYS A 169 11.69 -28.73 18.18
C CYS A 169 13.00 -29.41 17.74
N TYR A 170 13.65 -30.21 18.59
CA TYR A 170 14.99 -30.76 18.34
C TYR A 170 15.09 -32.28 18.33
N GLU A 171 14.02 -33.02 18.63
CA GLU A 171 14.07 -34.48 18.46
C GLU A 171 13.88 -34.86 16.98
N THR A 172 14.83 -35.64 16.47
CA THR A 172 14.76 -36.28 15.16
C THR A 172 13.57 -37.22 15.12
N CYS A 173 12.63 -36.99 14.19
CA CYS A 173 11.54 -37.93 13.94
C CYS A 173 12.10 -39.29 13.55
N LYS A 174 11.74 -40.33 14.30
CA LYS A 174 12.24 -41.72 14.13
C LYS A 174 11.53 -42.51 13.03
N ASP A 175 10.56 -41.93 12.32
CA ASP A 175 9.75 -42.63 11.31
C ASP A 175 10.12 -42.15 9.90
N SER A 176 10.72 -43.04 9.10
CA SER A 176 11.31 -42.75 7.78
C SER A 176 10.38 -43.06 6.60
N THR A 177 9.13 -43.49 6.87
CA THR A 177 8.26 -44.12 5.86
C THR A 177 7.30 -43.18 5.12
N LEU A 178 7.18 -41.90 5.49
CA LEU A 178 6.19 -40.99 4.90
C LEU A 178 6.88 -39.81 4.19
N LYS A 179 6.91 -39.87 2.85
CA LYS A 179 7.44 -38.83 1.97
C LYS A 179 6.39 -38.42 0.93
N THR A 180 5.46 -37.53 1.26
CA THR A 180 4.79 -36.67 0.27
C THR A 180 4.21 -35.41 0.93
N ALA A 181 4.00 -34.39 0.10
CA ALA A 181 4.01 -32.97 0.44
C ALA A 181 2.93 -32.46 1.42
N CYS A 182 3.32 -31.52 2.27
CA CYS A 182 2.47 -30.55 2.99
C CYS A 182 1.56 -31.05 4.12
N ASP A 183 1.82 -32.24 4.69
CA ASP A 183 1.12 -32.73 5.90
C ASP A 183 1.86 -32.44 7.22
N SER A 184 3.04 -31.83 7.15
CA SER A 184 4.00 -31.71 8.25
C SER A 184 3.65 -30.69 9.36
N CYS A 185 2.59 -29.88 9.21
CA CYS A 185 2.17 -28.92 10.25
C CYS A 185 0.83 -29.29 10.93
N ASN A 186 0.04 -30.20 10.34
CA ASN A 186 -1.28 -30.55 10.87
C ASN A 186 -1.37 -31.98 11.46
N ASN A 187 -0.44 -32.89 11.12
CA ASN A 187 -0.60 -34.31 11.44
C ASN A 187 0.48 -34.92 12.35
N LYS A 188 0.94 -34.19 13.38
CA LYS A 188 1.75 -34.71 14.51
C LYS A 188 3.02 -35.51 14.15
N LYS A 189 3.49 -35.50 12.89
CA LYS A 189 4.62 -36.32 12.46
C LYS A 189 5.44 -35.56 11.40
N ILE A 190 6.68 -35.24 11.79
CA ILE A 190 7.82 -34.74 11.01
C ILE A 190 7.88 -33.23 10.74
N CYS A 191 8.78 -32.56 11.47
CA CYS A 191 9.18 -31.17 11.28
C CYS A 191 10.49 -31.09 10.46
N ASP A 192 10.41 -31.31 9.14
CA ASP A 192 11.53 -30.93 8.28
C ASP A 192 11.56 -29.40 8.16
N LYS A 193 12.38 -28.75 9.01
CA LYS A 193 12.55 -27.28 9.05
C LYS A 193 12.96 -26.70 7.69
N SER A 194 13.58 -27.47 6.81
CA SER A 194 13.94 -27.03 5.46
C SER A 194 12.74 -27.00 4.49
N LYS A 195 11.66 -27.71 4.82
CA LYS A 195 10.41 -27.80 4.03
C LYS A 195 9.24 -27.03 4.63
N CYS A 196 9.28 -26.69 5.92
CA CYS A 196 8.37 -25.72 6.54
C CYS A 196 8.71 -24.30 6.06
N LYS A 197 8.23 -23.93 4.88
CA LYS A 197 8.42 -22.59 4.31
C LYS A 197 7.67 -21.56 5.15
N THR A 198 8.41 -20.51 5.54
CA THR A 198 8.02 -19.21 6.14
C THR A 198 6.76 -19.20 7.01
N ASN A 199 6.94 -18.82 8.29
CA ASN A 199 5.88 -18.63 9.28
C ASN A 199 4.65 -17.89 8.72
N ASN A 200 3.62 -18.64 8.32
CA ASN A 200 2.35 -18.13 7.83
C ASN A 200 1.41 -17.69 8.98
N CYS A 201 1.89 -17.67 10.24
CA CYS A 201 1.03 -17.39 11.39
C CYS A 201 0.50 -15.96 11.38
N CYS A 202 1.18 -15.02 10.73
CA CYS A 202 0.65 -13.67 10.52
C CYS A 202 -0.65 -13.73 9.71
N TYR A 203 -0.69 -14.52 8.63
CA TYR A 203 -1.90 -14.70 7.83
C TYR A 203 -2.98 -15.43 8.61
N GLU A 204 -2.63 -16.52 9.30
CA GLU A 204 -3.59 -17.28 10.11
C GLU A 204 -4.18 -16.45 11.26
N ALA A 205 -3.39 -15.56 11.86
CA ALA A 205 -3.86 -14.59 12.84
C ALA A 205 -4.81 -13.57 12.21
N CYS A 206 -4.45 -13.00 11.06
CA CYS A 206 -5.33 -12.14 10.30
C CYS A 206 -6.67 -12.84 9.98
N LEU A 207 -6.61 -14.09 9.54
CA LEU A 207 -7.79 -14.89 9.22
C LEU A 207 -8.66 -15.15 10.45
N ALA A 208 -8.04 -15.55 11.58
CA ALA A 208 -8.74 -15.77 12.85
C ALA A 208 -9.50 -14.54 13.34
N MET A 209 -8.92 -13.34 13.15
CA MET A 209 -9.55 -12.09 13.55
C MET A 209 -10.79 -11.78 12.72
N ILE A 210 -10.72 -11.94 11.39
CA ILE A 210 -11.86 -11.62 10.52
C ILE A 210 -12.96 -12.71 10.57
N GLU A 211 -12.62 -13.96 10.87
CA GLU A 211 -13.58 -15.07 11.02
C GLU A 211 -14.55 -14.85 12.19
N LYS A 212 -14.12 -14.12 13.23
CA LYS A 212 -15.00 -13.69 14.33
C LYS A 212 -16.13 -12.76 13.85
N LEU A 213 -15.98 -12.14 12.69
CA LEU A 213 -16.98 -11.31 12.04
C LEU A 213 -17.73 -12.07 10.92
N GLY A 214 -17.59 -13.39 10.84
CA GLY A 214 -18.21 -14.23 9.82
C GLY A 214 -17.60 -14.07 8.43
N LEU A 215 -16.36 -13.57 8.33
CA LEU A 215 -15.66 -13.37 7.06
C LEU A 215 -14.62 -14.45 6.82
N THR A 216 -14.36 -14.79 5.56
CA THR A 216 -13.21 -15.61 5.15
C THR A 216 -12.52 -15.03 3.92
N THR A 217 -11.36 -15.52 3.52
CA THR A 217 -10.70 -15.07 2.27
C THR A 217 -10.18 -16.24 1.45
N GLU A 218 -10.10 -16.06 0.14
CA GLU A 218 -9.52 -17.04 -0.78
C GLU A 218 -8.41 -16.41 -1.63
N ARG A 219 -7.33 -17.17 -1.86
CA ARG A 219 -6.18 -16.68 -2.62
C ARG A 219 -6.54 -16.31 -4.06
N SER A 220 -7.44 -17.06 -4.68
CA SER A 220 -7.92 -16.84 -6.05
C SER A 220 -8.59 -15.48 -6.24
N LEU A 221 -9.06 -14.87 -5.15
CA LEU A 221 -9.68 -13.55 -5.15
C LEU A 221 -8.72 -12.43 -4.78
N ALA A 222 -7.44 -12.72 -4.52
CA ALA A 222 -6.51 -11.70 -4.09
C ALA A 222 -6.24 -10.67 -5.20
N ILE A 223 -6.15 -9.39 -4.81
CA ILE A 223 -5.78 -8.28 -5.69
C ILE A 223 -4.29 -8.04 -5.51
N GLU A 224 -3.48 -8.35 -6.52
CA GLU A 224 -2.04 -8.14 -6.50
C GLU A 224 -1.69 -6.73 -6.99
N ILE A 225 -1.50 -5.80 -6.05
CA ILE A 225 -1.22 -4.38 -6.35
C ILE A 225 0.22 -4.18 -6.82
N ALA A 226 1.16 -4.95 -6.28
CA ALA A 226 2.57 -4.86 -6.62
C ALA A 226 3.23 -6.22 -6.61
N LYS A 227 4.19 -6.40 -7.52
CA LYS A 227 5.02 -7.61 -7.67
C LYS A 227 6.49 -7.22 -7.75
N LEU A 228 7.39 -8.19 -7.56
CA LEU A 228 8.81 -7.96 -7.86
C LEU A 228 8.99 -7.72 -9.37
N THR A 229 9.81 -6.73 -9.70
CA THR A 229 10.32 -6.50 -11.06
C THR A 229 11.21 -7.65 -11.52
N ASN A 230 11.98 -8.21 -10.59
CA ASN A 230 12.92 -9.30 -10.83
C ASN A 230 13.10 -10.11 -9.53
N GLU A 231 13.11 -11.45 -9.64
CA GLU A 231 13.19 -12.33 -8.47
C GLU A 231 14.55 -12.30 -7.73
N LYS A 232 15.61 -11.75 -8.33
CA LYS A 232 16.94 -11.59 -7.71
C LYS A 232 17.05 -10.34 -6.84
N SER A 233 16.22 -9.32 -7.06
CA SER A 233 16.19 -8.08 -6.26
C SER A 233 14.83 -7.96 -5.58
N TRP A 234 14.81 -8.06 -4.25
CA TRP A 234 13.57 -8.19 -3.49
C TRP A 234 13.59 -7.43 -2.16
N GLN A 235 14.63 -6.66 -1.89
CA GLN A 235 14.88 -6.07 -0.58
C GLN A 235 14.37 -4.64 -0.44
N HIS A 236 14.10 -3.96 -1.55
CA HIS A 236 13.78 -2.53 -1.58
C HIS A 236 12.42 -2.25 -2.20
N GLN A 237 11.77 -1.16 -1.80
CA GLN A 237 10.52 -0.73 -2.45
C GLN A 237 10.72 -0.47 -3.95
N SER A 238 11.92 -0.03 -4.37
CA SER A 238 12.26 0.16 -5.79
C SER A 238 12.25 -1.13 -6.61
N ASP A 239 12.31 -2.29 -5.95
CA ASP A 239 12.22 -3.59 -6.63
C ASP A 239 10.76 -3.94 -6.99
N LEU A 240 9.78 -3.16 -6.52
CA LEU A 240 8.36 -3.40 -6.76
C LEU A 240 7.87 -2.71 -8.05
N GLN A 241 7.22 -3.49 -8.90
CA GLN A 241 6.40 -3.01 -10.01
C GLN A 241 4.95 -2.94 -9.59
N VAL A 242 4.40 -1.73 -9.59
CA VAL A 242 2.97 -1.49 -9.35
C VAL A 242 2.15 -1.84 -10.58
N ASP A 243 1.03 -2.51 -10.35
CA ASP A 243 -0.09 -2.56 -11.29
C ASP A 243 -1.11 -1.49 -10.90
N ARG A 244 -1.25 -0.49 -11.78
CA ARG A 244 -2.08 0.68 -11.49
C ARG A 244 -3.57 0.35 -11.45
N GLN A 245 -4.02 -0.56 -12.31
CA GLN A 245 -5.42 -0.98 -12.33
C GLN A 245 -5.76 -1.75 -11.06
N LYS A 246 -4.84 -2.63 -10.62
CA LYS A 246 -5.00 -3.38 -9.36
C LYS A 246 -4.89 -2.49 -8.13
N PHE A 247 -4.07 -1.45 -8.14
CA PHE A 247 -4.10 -0.41 -7.10
C PHE A 247 -5.47 0.25 -7.00
N ASP A 248 -6.01 0.70 -8.14
CA ASP A 248 -7.29 1.40 -8.20
C ASP A 248 -8.46 0.49 -7.78
N GLU A 249 -8.44 -0.79 -8.18
CA GLU A 249 -9.36 -1.85 -7.73
C GLU A 249 -9.23 -2.09 -6.21
N GLY A 250 -8.00 -2.20 -5.73
CA GLY A 250 -7.67 -2.47 -4.34
C GLY A 250 -8.11 -1.38 -3.38
N VAL A 251 -7.84 -0.11 -3.72
CA VAL A 251 -8.33 1.04 -2.95
C VAL A 251 -9.85 1.05 -2.90
N SER A 252 -10.53 0.82 -4.03
CA SER A 252 -11.99 0.77 -4.08
C SER A 252 -12.56 -0.35 -3.21
N TYR A 253 -11.92 -1.51 -3.21
CA TYR A 253 -12.34 -2.67 -2.42
C TYR A 253 -12.13 -2.44 -0.91
N ILE A 254 -10.98 -1.92 -0.50
CA ILE A 254 -10.71 -1.63 0.92
C ILE A 254 -11.68 -0.56 1.41
N ASP A 255 -11.83 0.57 0.69
CA ASP A 255 -12.76 1.64 1.06
C ASP A 255 -14.20 1.09 1.22
N GLY A 256 -14.67 0.28 0.26
CA GLY A 256 -16.02 -0.33 0.33
C GLY A 256 -16.20 -1.32 1.49
N SER A 257 -15.17 -2.12 1.78
CA SER A 257 -15.19 -3.08 2.90
C SER A 257 -15.24 -2.34 4.24
N LEU A 258 -14.37 -1.35 4.44
CA LEU A 258 -14.33 -0.56 5.66
C LEU A 258 -15.61 0.23 5.89
N LYS A 259 -16.20 0.82 4.83
CA LYS A 259 -17.53 1.45 4.87
C LYS A 259 -18.61 0.51 5.40
N SER A 260 -18.48 -0.78 5.11
CA SER A 260 -19.41 -1.83 5.52
C SER A 260 -19.05 -2.44 6.88
N GLY A 261 -18.13 -1.83 7.63
CA GLY A 261 -17.67 -2.34 8.92
C GLY A 261 -16.80 -3.60 8.83
N LYS A 262 -16.25 -3.92 7.66
CA LYS A 262 -15.47 -5.14 7.43
C LYS A 262 -13.97 -4.83 7.32
N PRO A 263 -13.13 -5.44 8.17
CA PRO A 263 -11.67 -5.31 8.06
C PRO A 263 -11.15 -6.07 6.83
N VAL A 264 -9.94 -5.73 6.39
CA VAL A 264 -9.35 -6.33 5.18
C VAL A 264 -7.95 -6.85 5.44
N ILE A 265 -7.69 -8.12 5.14
CA ILE A 265 -6.33 -8.68 5.23
C ILE A 265 -5.49 -8.17 4.05
N ILE A 266 -4.28 -7.72 4.35
CA ILE A 266 -3.30 -7.23 3.37
C ILE A 266 -1.99 -7.99 3.51
N GLY A 267 -1.35 -8.26 2.37
CA GLY A 267 0.02 -8.71 2.29
C GLY A 267 0.94 -7.52 2.05
N VAL A 268 2.07 -7.48 2.75
CA VAL A 268 3.03 -6.38 2.68
C VAL A 268 4.44 -6.86 2.41
N HIS A 269 5.15 -6.10 1.58
CA HIS A 269 6.60 -6.07 1.48
C HIS A 269 7.17 -5.14 2.56
N TYR A 270 8.34 -5.45 3.11
CA TYR A 270 9.08 -4.50 3.92
C TYR A 270 10.58 -4.58 3.66
N GLU A 271 11.26 -3.44 3.77
CA GLU A 271 12.68 -3.33 3.43
C GLU A 271 13.61 -4.06 4.42
N LYS A 272 14.84 -4.35 3.97
CA LYS A 272 15.94 -4.90 4.80
C LYS A 272 15.68 -6.30 5.39
N ARG A 273 14.71 -7.03 4.84
CA ARG A 273 14.53 -8.44 5.20
C ARG A 273 15.76 -9.25 4.79
N LYS A 274 16.24 -10.12 5.69
CA LYS A 274 17.45 -10.92 5.50
C LYS A 274 17.23 -12.17 4.64
N THR A 275 16.00 -12.67 4.57
CA THR A 275 15.65 -13.90 3.87
C THR A 275 14.46 -13.70 2.94
N LYS A 276 14.59 -14.20 1.71
CA LYS A 276 13.51 -14.20 0.73
C LYS A 276 12.40 -15.15 1.17
N VAL A 277 11.15 -14.77 0.93
CA VAL A 277 9.97 -15.60 1.18
C VAL A 277 9.60 -16.37 -0.09
N GLY A 278 9.34 -17.66 0.05
CA GLY A 278 8.84 -18.50 -1.04
C GLY A 278 7.32 -18.64 -0.94
N ASN A 279 6.58 -17.71 -1.54
CA ASN A 279 5.12 -17.77 -1.69
C ASN A 279 4.71 -17.32 -3.11
N ILE A 280 3.40 -17.39 -3.41
CA ILE A 280 2.88 -17.13 -4.77
C ILE A 280 3.16 -15.69 -5.21
N ASN A 281 2.92 -14.70 -4.33
CA ASN A 281 3.34 -13.33 -4.57
C ASN A 281 4.66 -13.09 -3.82
N SER A 282 5.76 -13.43 -4.47
CA SER A 282 7.14 -13.38 -3.96
C SER A 282 7.57 -12.05 -3.31
N ALA A 283 6.82 -10.96 -3.52
CA ALA A 283 7.03 -9.67 -2.86
C ALA A 283 6.42 -9.60 -1.43
N THR A 284 5.46 -10.46 -1.11
CA THR A 284 4.71 -10.44 0.15
C THR A 284 5.50 -11.15 1.25
N PHE A 285 5.86 -10.43 2.30
CA PHE A 285 6.72 -10.92 3.38
C PHE A 285 6.00 -11.07 4.71
N HIS A 286 4.89 -10.38 4.87
CA HIS A 286 4.10 -10.33 6.10
C HIS A 286 2.63 -10.08 5.78
N TYR A 287 1.74 -10.41 6.72
CA TYR A 287 0.31 -10.14 6.60
C TYR A 287 -0.19 -9.35 7.80
N MET A 288 -1.08 -8.41 7.52
CA MET A 288 -1.64 -7.45 8.47
C MET A 288 -3.13 -7.26 8.16
N VAL A 289 -3.84 -6.52 9.01
CA VAL A 289 -5.26 -6.21 8.81
C VAL A 289 -5.45 -4.70 8.69
N VAL A 290 -6.04 -4.22 7.60
CA VAL A 290 -6.54 -2.85 7.53
C VAL A 290 -7.82 -2.76 8.36
N MET A 291 -7.79 -1.85 9.32
CA MET A 291 -8.83 -1.69 10.35
C MET A 291 -9.56 -0.35 10.27
N GLY A 292 -9.11 0.55 9.40
CA GLY A 292 -9.72 1.85 9.27
C GLY A 292 -9.02 2.73 8.25
N LYS A 293 -9.51 3.95 8.13
CA LYS A 293 -8.98 4.99 7.26
C LYS A 293 -9.04 6.31 7.99
N VAL A 294 -7.96 7.08 7.90
CA VAL A 294 -7.86 8.40 8.52
C VAL A 294 -7.27 9.41 7.54
N CYS A 295 -7.50 10.67 7.85
CA CYS A 295 -7.05 11.81 7.07
C CYS A 295 -6.12 12.64 7.95
N LYS A 296 -4.87 12.85 7.52
CA LYS A 296 -3.90 13.64 8.28
C LYS A 296 -3.17 14.57 7.32
N ASN A 297 -3.18 15.87 7.61
CA ASN A 297 -2.49 16.89 6.81
C ASN A 297 -2.83 16.86 5.31
N GLY A 298 -4.10 16.63 4.96
CA GLY A 298 -4.55 16.57 3.56
C GLY A 298 -4.22 15.26 2.83
N GLU A 299 -3.66 14.27 3.51
CA GLU A 299 -3.30 12.96 2.98
C GLU A 299 -4.20 11.86 3.55
N GLU A 300 -4.39 10.77 2.79
CA GLU A 300 -5.17 9.61 3.22
C GLU A 300 -4.26 8.48 3.68
N TYR A 301 -4.67 7.83 4.77
CA TYR A 301 -3.96 6.69 5.33
C TYR A 301 -4.95 5.58 5.65
N TYR A 302 -4.55 4.34 5.39
CA TYR A 302 -5.16 3.19 6.04
C TYR A 302 -4.52 2.99 7.40
N ARG A 303 -5.35 2.80 8.43
CA ARG A 303 -4.92 2.26 9.72
C ARG A 303 -4.82 0.75 9.61
N PHE A 304 -3.80 0.18 10.22
CA PHE A 304 -3.61 -1.26 10.24
C PHE A 304 -3.37 -1.81 11.64
N TYR A 305 -3.67 -3.09 11.78
CA TYR A 305 -3.27 -3.93 12.88
C TYR A 305 -2.19 -4.92 12.44
N ASP A 306 -1.12 -5.01 13.23
CA ASP A 306 -0.02 -5.97 13.01
C ASP A 306 -0.06 -7.15 14.01
N PRO A 307 -0.43 -8.38 13.58
CA PRO A 307 -0.41 -9.55 14.45
C PRO A 307 1.01 -10.03 14.81
N GLY A 308 2.04 -9.53 14.12
CA GLY A 308 3.44 -9.79 14.42
C GLY A 308 3.92 -9.12 15.72
N ARG A 309 3.07 -8.34 16.38
CA ARG A 309 3.41 -7.69 17.65
C ARG A 309 3.05 -8.57 18.83
N GLY A 310 3.94 -8.57 19.83
CA GLY A 310 3.73 -9.31 21.08
C GLY A 310 2.65 -8.69 21.98
N ASN A 311 2.32 -7.42 21.76
CA ASN A 311 1.26 -6.68 22.45
C ASN A 311 0.27 -6.10 21.44
N VAL A 312 -1.03 -6.22 21.74
CA VAL A 312 -2.13 -5.67 20.94
C VAL A 312 -2.04 -4.15 20.79
N ASN A 313 -1.61 -3.43 21.82
CA ASN A 313 -1.52 -1.97 21.78
C ASN A 313 -0.53 -1.49 20.71
N ASP A 314 0.64 -2.13 20.62
CA ASP A 314 1.61 -1.87 19.55
C ASP A 314 1.05 -2.24 18.18
N GLY A 315 0.33 -3.36 18.12
CA GLY A 315 -0.27 -3.86 16.89
C GLY A 315 -1.34 -2.90 16.36
N ALA A 316 -2.14 -2.28 17.23
CA ALA A 316 -3.28 -1.42 16.90
C ALA A 316 -3.00 0.09 17.02
N ASP A 317 -1.74 0.48 17.25
CA ASP A 317 -1.35 1.86 17.56
C ASP A 317 -1.94 2.86 16.54
N ALA A 318 -2.37 4.03 17.02
CA ALA A 318 -2.96 5.07 16.17
C ALA A 318 -1.99 5.61 15.10
N LEU A 319 -0.68 5.41 15.28
CA LEU A 319 0.39 5.76 14.35
C LEU A 319 0.67 4.68 13.30
N ASN A 320 0.03 3.52 13.40
CA ASN A 320 0.12 2.45 12.39
C ASN A 320 -0.64 2.86 11.13
N LEU A 321 0.04 3.61 10.26
CA LEU A 321 -0.51 4.27 9.09
C LEU A 321 0.21 3.89 7.81
N LEU A 322 -0.55 3.49 6.79
CA LEU A 322 -0.08 3.30 5.42
C LEU A 322 -0.70 4.38 4.52
N LYS A 323 0.12 5.29 4.01
CA LYS A 323 -0.27 6.35 3.09
C LYS A 323 -0.81 5.76 1.80
N ILE A 324 -1.97 6.24 1.35
CA ILE A 324 -2.53 5.93 0.04
C ILE A 324 -1.94 6.92 -0.98
N ASP A 325 -0.78 6.60 -1.54
CA ASP A 325 -0.14 7.43 -2.57
C ASP A 325 -0.78 7.18 -3.93
N ARG A 326 -1.84 7.95 -4.20
CA ARG A 326 -2.57 7.90 -5.46
C ARG A 326 -1.74 8.33 -6.65
N ILE A 327 -0.63 9.04 -6.48
CA ILE A 327 0.20 9.46 -7.61
C ILE A 327 1.12 8.30 -8.03
N ARG A 328 1.76 7.66 -7.06
CA ARG A 328 2.58 6.46 -7.30
C ARG A 328 1.75 5.21 -7.58
N GLY A 329 0.49 5.17 -7.15
CA GLY A 329 -0.32 3.96 -7.17
C GLY A 329 0.17 2.94 -6.14
N MET A 330 0.72 3.41 -5.02
CA MET A 330 1.25 2.56 -3.96
C MET A 330 0.54 2.87 -2.64
N ILE A 331 0.49 1.89 -1.75
CA ILE A 331 0.05 2.07 -0.37
C ILE A 331 1.21 1.68 0.53
N TYR A 332 1.77 2.62 1.29
CA TYR A 332 3.00 2.37 2.04
C TYR A 332 3.15 3.27 3.27
N GLY A 333 3.97 2.86 4.24
CA GLY A 333 4.26 3.63 5.44
C GLY A 333 5.49 3.12 6.17
N TYR A 334 6.12 4.00 6.96
CA TYR A 334 7.22 3.58 7.84
C TYR A 334 6.64 2.98 9.10
N TYR A 335 7.19 1.83 9.49
CA TYR A 335 6.80 1.09 10.68
C TYR A 335 8.03 0.34 11.21
N PHE A 336 8.40 0.62 12.47
CA PHE A 336 9.63 0.12 13.11
C PHE A 336 10.87 0.16 12.19
N ASP A 337 11.21 1.37 11.73
CA ASP A 337 12.39 1.68 10.90
C ASP A 337 12.48 0.97 9.55
N SER A 338 11.37 0.37 9.11
CA SER A 338 11.25 -0.27 7.81
C SER A 338 10.09 0.32 7.03
N LEU A 339 10.28 0.45 5.72
CA LEU A 339 9.24 0.92 4.82
C LEU A 339 8.38 -0.28 4.40
N TYR A 340 7.11 -0.28 4.81
CA TYR A 340 6.12 -1.29 4.46
C TYR A 340 5.33 -0.85 3.24
N THR A 341 5.12 -1.75 2.27
CA THR A 341 4.34 -1.49 1.06
C THR A 341 3.33 -2.62 0.82
N ILE A 342 2.06 -2.30 0.62
CA ILE A 342 1.04 -3.30 0.29
C ILE A 342 1.34 -3.89 -1.09
N THR A 343 1.46 -5.21 -1.15
CA THR A 343 1.69 -5.99 -2.36
C THR A 343 0.44 -6.75 -2.79
N GLU A 344 -0.38 -7.19 -1.84
CA GLU A 344 -1.65 -7.83 -2.13
C GLU A 344 -2.76 -7.50 -1.12
N ILE A 345 -4.01 -7.61 -1.58
CA ILE A 345 -5.21 -7.53 -0.76
C ILE A 345 -5.95 -8.86 -0.84
N ARG A 346 -6.36 -9.39 0.31
CA ARG A 346 -7.19 -10.59 0.38
C ARG A 346 -8.65 -10.17 0.45
N LYS A 347 -9.39 -10.45 -0.63
CA LYS A 347 -10.83 -10.18 -0.64
C LYS A 347 -11.54 -11.14 0.31
N SER A 348 -12.38 -10.57 1.15
CA SER A 348 -13.28 -11.26 2.04
C SER A 348 -14.48 -11.79 1.24
N LYS A 349 -14.96 -12.97 1.62
CA LYS A 349 -16.26 -13.52 1.22
C LYS A 349 -17.26 -13.34 2.34
#